data_AF-A0A518C1A1-F1
#
_entry.id   AF-A0A518C1A1-F1
#
_cell.length_a   1.000
_cell.length_b   1.000
_cell.length_c   1.000
_cell.angle_alpha   90.00
_cell.angle_beta   90.00
_cell.angle_gamma   90.00
#
_symmetry.space_group_name_H-M   'P 1'
#
loop_
_entity.id
_entity.type
_entity.pdbx_description
1 polymer ?
#
loop_
_entity_poly.entity_id
_entity_poly.type
_entity_poly.pdbx_seq_one_letter_code
_entity_poly.pdbx_strand_id
1 'polypeptide(L)' 'MIRSDNPHDDVAAVEASFLRATREALRLAKLHGQRVPIERDGEVVWVDPDEVKLPESDEG' A
#
# COMPACT_ATOMS: atom_id res chain seq x y z
N MET A 1 6.04 18.43 28.69
CA MET A 1 5.36 17.61 27.67
C MET A 1 6.04 17.93 26.35
N ILE A 2 7.01 17.10 25.94
CA ILE A 2 7.70 17.31 24.67
C ILE A 2 6.73 16.84 23.59
N ARG A 3 6.21 17.77 22.77
CA ARG A 3 5.65 17.40 21.47
C ARG A 3 6.85 16.99 20.64
N SER A 4 6.99 15.70 20.38
CA SER A 4 8.00 15.19 19.45
C SER A 4 7.61 15.67 18.06
N ASP A 5 8.15 16.81 17.65
CA ASP A 5 7.87 17.52 16.40
C ASP A 5 8.71 16.94 15.24
N ASN A 6 8.93 15.62 15.26
CA ASN A 6 9.72 14.95 14.24
C ASN A 6 8.77 14.40 13.17
N PRO A 7 8.72 15.00 11.96
CA PRO A 7 7.80 14.57 10.90
C PRO A 7 8.05 13.14 10.41
N HIS A 8 9.18 12.54 10.80
CA HIS A 8 9.51 11.14 10.54
C HIS A 8 8.82 10.15 11.48
N ASP A 9 8.27 10.61 12.61
CA ASP A 9 7.59 9.77 13.60
C ASP A 9 6.05 9.75 13.40
N ASP A 10 5.54 10.42 12.37
CA ASP A 10 4.12 10.37 11.99
C ASP A 10 3.81 9.08 11.21
N VAL A 11 3.57 8.02 11.98
CA VAL A 11 3.22 6.70 11.46
C VAL A 11 1.98 6.76 10.55
N ALA A 12 1.00 7.61 10.89
CA ALA A 12 -0.22 7.74 10.09
C ALA A 12 0.08 8.36 8.71
N ALA A 13 0.94 9.38 8.65
CA ALA A 13 1.38 9.96 7.38
C ALA A 13 2.18 8.96 6.52
N VAL A 14 2.99 8.11 7.16
CA VAL A 14 3.74 7.04 6.49
C VAL A 14 2.79 5.98 5.93
N GLU A 15 1.84 5.48 6.72
CA GLU A 15 0.84 4.50 6.31
C GLU A 15 -0.02 5.02 5.15
N ALA A 16 -0.50 6.25 5.23
CA ALA A 16 -1.25 6.90 4.15
C ALA A 16 -0.42 7.00 2.86
N SER A 17 0.87 7.32 2.97
CA SER A 17 1.77 7.42 1.83
C SER A 17 2.03 6.06 1.18
N PHE A 18 2.27 5.02 1.97
CA PHE A 18 2.41 3.65 1.44
C PHE A 18 1.13 3.20 0.73
N LEU A 19 -0.04 3.41 1.35
CA LEU A 19 -1.31 3.02 0.75
C LEU A 19 -1.58 3.71 -0.59
N ARG A 20 -1.27 5.01 -0.70
CA ARG A 20 -1.34 5.76 -1.97
C ARG A 20 -0.38 5.20 -3.02
N ALA A 21 0.87 4.92 -2.65
CA ALA A 21 1.85 4.34 -3.56
C ALA A 21 1.43 2.95 -4.05
N THR A 22 0.90 2.10 -3.16
CA THR A 22 0.41 0.76 -3.51
C THR A 22 -0.79 0.83 -4.46
N ARG A 23 -1.74 1.74 -4.23
CA ARG A 23 -2.88 1.96 -5.15
C ARG A 23 -2.42 2.33 -6.55
N GLU A 24 -1.44 3.21 -6.66
CA GLU A 24 -0.90 3.62 -7.96
C GLU A 24 -0.17 2.47 -8.66
N ALA A 25 0.64 1.69 -7.92
CA ALA A 25 1.30 0.51 -8.47
C ALA A 25 0.29 -0.52 -9.03
N LEU A 26 -0.79 -0.79 -8.30
CA LEU A 26 -1.87 -1.68 -8.78
C LEU A 26 -2.57 -1.11 -10.02
N ARG A 27 -2.82 0.21 -10.05
CA ARG A 27 -3.42 0.87 -11.22
C ARG A 27 -2.54 0.72 -12.46
N LEU A 28 -1.24 0.92 -12.33
CA LEU A 28 -0.27 0.75 -13.42
C LEU A 28 -0.19 -0.71 -13.88
N ALA A 29 -0.15 -1.66 -12.94
CA ALA A 29 -0.15 -3.08 -13.27
C ALA A 29 -1.38 -3.47 -14.11
N LYS A 30 -2.57 -2.99 -13.74
CA LYS A 30 -3.82 -3.17 -14.53
C LYS A 30 -3.67 -2.59 -15.93
N LEU A 31 -3.19 -1.36 -16.06
CA LEU A 31 -3.02 -0.67 -17.34
C LEU A 31 -2.08 -1.43 -18.28
N HIS A 32 -1.06 -2.09 -17.73
CA HIS A 32 -0.07 -2.83 -18.49
C HIS A 32 -0.38 -4.33 -18.61
N GLY A 33 -1.49 -4.81 -18.05
CA GLY A 33 -1.84 -6.25 -18.04
C GLY A 33 -0.82 -7.11 -17.30
N GLN A 34 -0.18 -6.56 -16.28
CA GLN A 34 0.86 -7.22 -15.48
C GLN A 34 0.29 -7.79 -14.18
N ARG A 35 0.73 -8.99 -13.83
CA ARG A 35 0.45 -9.59 -12.52
C ARG A 35 1.34 -8.93 -11.46
N VAL A 36 0.88 -8.94 -10.22
CA VAL A 36 1.60 -8.38 -9.07
C VAL A 36 2.01 -9.46 -8.07
N PRO A 37 3.20 -9.36 -7.45
CA PRO A 37 3.64 -10.32 -6.45
C PRO A 37 3.00 -10.01 -5.09
N ILE A 38 2.50 -11.03 -4.41
CA ILE A 38 1.95 -10.95 -3.05
C ILE A 38 2.48 -12.11 -2.23
N GLU A 39 2.82 -11.84 -0.97
CA GLU A 39 3.14 -12.88 0.00
C GLU A 39 1.85 -13.51 0.56
N ARG A 40 1.74 -14.83 0.46
CA ARG A 40 0.66 -15.65 1.03
C ARG A 40 1.30 -16.87 1.67
N ASP A 41 1.03 -17.07 2.95
CA ASP A 41 1.50 -18.23 3.72
C ASP A 41 3.02 -18.48 3.64
N GLY A 42 3.81 -17.42 3.60
CA GLY A 42 5.27 -17.44 3.50
C GLY A 42 5.82 -17.55 2.08
N GLU A 43 4.96 -17.61 1.05
CA GLU A 43 5.36 -17.75 -0.35
C GLU A 43 4.93 -16.55 -1.19
N VAL A 44 5.73 -16.22 -2.21
CA VAL A 44 5.39 -15.16 -3.17
C VAL A 44 4.57 -15.74 -4.32
N VAL A 45 3.33 -15.31 -4.42
CA VAL A 45 2.39 -15.69 -5.47
C VAL A 45 2.10 -14.48 -6.36
N TRP A 46 2.11 -14.70 -7.68
CA TRP A 46 1.72 -13.67 -8.65
C TRP A 46 0.21 -13.75 -8.88
N VAL A 47 -0.50 -12.65 -8.67
CA VAL A 47 -1.96 -12.57 -8.79
C VAL A 47 -2.39 -11.48 -9.76
N ASP A 48 -3.63 -11.53 -10.22
CA ASP A 48 -4.21 -10.40 -10.93
C ASP A 48 -4.35 -9.20 -9.97
N PRO A 49 -4.04 -7.97 -10.41
CA PRO A 49 -4.17 -6.78 -9.58
C PRO A 49 -5.60 -6.51 -9.07
N ASP A 50 -6.66 -7.08 -9.66
CA ASP A 50 -8.05 -7.00 -9.14
C ASP A 50 -8.30 -7.92 -7.93
N GLU A 51 -7.46 -8.93 -7.71
CA GLU A 51 -7.54 -9.83 -6.55
C GLU A 51 -7.00 -9.16 -5.27
N VAL A 52 -6.28 -8.05 -5.38
CA VAL A 52 -5.64 -7.37 -4.25
C VAL A 52 -6.67 -6.52 -3.51
N LYS A 53 -6.86 -6.82 -2.21
CA LYS A 53 -7.69 -6.04 -1.32
C LYS A 53 -6.80 -5.13 -0.47
N LEU A 54 -6.87 -3.83 -0.74
CA LEU A 54 -6.23 -2.82 0.11
C LEU A 54 -7.20 -2.35 1.19
N PRO A 55 -6.70 -1.96 2.37
CA PRO A 55 -7.54 -1.32 3.37
C PRO A 55 -8.17 -0.06 2.80
N GLU A 56 -9.41 0.21 3.20
CA GLU A 56 -10.05 1.49 2.96
C GLU A 56 -9.22 2.57 3.64
N SER A 57 -8.96 3.69 2.96
CA SER A 57 -8.34 4.81 3.65
C SER A 57 -9.40 5.40 4.56
N ASP A 58 -9.19 5.30 5.87
CA ASP A 58 -9.84 6.20 6.82
C ASP A 58 -9.25 7.59 6.56
N GLU A 59 -9.84 8.33 5.63
CA GLU A 59 -9.68 9.78 5.56
C GLU A 59 -10.65 10.39 6.58
N GLY A 60 -10.23 10.40 7.85
CA GLY A 60 -10.89 11.09 8.96
C GLY A 60 -10.17 12.38 9.34
#